data_AF-A0A2V5VWZ1-F1
#
_entry.id   AF-A0A2V5VWZ1-F1
#
_cell.length_a   1.000
_cell.length_b   1.000
_cell.length_c   1.000
_cell.angle_alpha   90.00
_cell.angle_beta   90.00
_cell.angle_gamma   90.00
#
_symmetry.space_group_name_H-M   'P 1'
#
loop_
_entity.id
_entity.type
_entity.pdbx_description
1 polymer ?
#
loop_
_entity_poly.entity_id
_entity_poly.type
_entity_poly.pdbx_seq_one_letter_code
_entity_poly.pdbx_strand_id
1 'polypeptide(L)'
;MPSFISNFKERLRLPRLFFRKPSRAEQIHGGPPLEFERPIPPVPWRGMTVVVVLVVVAATTAWELYVRSIGYGPTLNDDEDLWTLRRRSVTPESVVVIGDSRGWYDVDLNEMEKGLGKRPVQLAMGGGCGYPVLADLANDKT
;
A
#
# COMPACT_ATOMS: atom_id res chain seq x y z
N MET A 1 -9.32 18.96 15.47
CA MET A 1 -10.15 20.18 15.44
C MET A 1 -10.50 20.53 16.88
N PRO A 2 -10.14 21.72 17.40
CA PRO A 2 -10.59 22.14 18.72
C PRO A 2 -12.11 22.30 18.68
N SER A 3 -12.83 21.73 19.65
CA SER A 3 -14.31 21.76 19.66
C SER A 3 -14.80 23.20 19.78
N PHE A 4 -15.91 23.52 19.13
CA PHE A 4 -16.54 24.85 19.11
C PHE A 4 -16.82 25.39 20.54
N ILE A 5 -16.99 24.48 21.50
CA ILE A 5 -17.24 24.75 22.91
C ILE A 5 -15.99 25.30 23.63
N SER A 6 -14.79 24.85 23.24
CA SER A 6 -13.53 25.35 23.83
C SER A 6 -13.32 26.84 23.55
N ASN A 7 -13.71 27.28 22.35
CA ASN A 7 -13.56 28.66 21.89
C ASN A 7 -14.61 29.59 22.53
N PHE A 8 -15.78 29.07 22.90
CA PHE A 8 -16.83 29.84 23.58
C PHE A 8 -16.43 30.23 25.03
N LYS A 9 -15.74 29.34 25.75
CA LYS A 9 -15.26 29.56 27.13
C LYS A 9 -14.20 30.66 27.22
N GLU A 10 -13.29 30.72 26.26
CA GLU A 10 -12.25 31.75 26.19
C GLU A 10 -12.82 33.12 25.83
N ARG A 11 -13.85 33.16 24.97
CA ARG A 11 -14.46 34.39 24.46
C ARG A 11 -15.25 35.19 25.51
N LEU A 12 -15.76 34.53 26.55
CA LEU A 12 -16.63 35.15 27.58
C LEU A 12 -15.91 35.58 28.87
N ARG A 13 -14.60 35.33 29.04
CA ARG A 13 -13.78 35.72 30.22
C ARG A 13 -14.47 35.50 31.58
N LEU A 14 -15.29 34.45 31.72
CA LEU A 14 -16.01 34.19 32.97
C LEU A 14 -15.04 33.70 34.05
N PRO A 15 -15.07 34.25 35.28
CA PRO A 15 -14.17 33.83 36.35
C PRO A 15 -14.44 32.36 36.71
N ARG A 16 -13.36 31.59 36.90
CA ARG A 16 -13.37 30.14 37.19
C ARG A 16 -14.20 29.74 38.41
N LEU A 17 -14.65 30.69 39.23
CA LEU A 17 -15.40 30.45 40.47
C LEU A 17 -16.82 29.90 40.26
N PHE A 18 -17.43 30.09 39.09
CA PHE A 18 -18.85 29.73 38.89
C PHE A 18 -19.10 28.29 38.44
N PHE A 19 -18.06 27.50 38.17
CA PHE A 19 -18.25 26.18 37.58
C PHE A 19 -17.70 25.07 38.49
N ARG A 20 -18.61 24.19 38.91
CA ARG A 20 -18.31 22.94 39.62
C ARG A 20 -17.32 22.10 38.80
N LYS A 21 -16.31 21.52 39.46
CA LYS A 21 -15.42 20.54 38.82
C LYS A 21 -16.23 19.30 38.40
N PRO A 22 -16.11 18.83 37.14
CA PRO A 22 -16.83 17.63 36.71
C PRO A 22 -16.36 16.42 37.50
N SER A 23 -17.31 15.59 37.91
CA SER A 23 -17.06 14.34 38.61
C SER A 23 -16.28 13.35 37.74
N ARG A 24 -15.64 12.36 38.36
CA ARG A 24 -14.90 11.31 37.64
C ARG A 24 -15.79 10.56 36.64
N ALA A 25 -17.08 10.39 36.97
CA ALA A 25 -18.07 9.78 36.08
C ALA A 25 -18.33 10.66 34.85
N GLU A 26 -18.51 11.97 35.04
CA GLU A 26 -18.75 12.91 33.92
C GLU A 26 -17.52 13.06 33.00
N GLN A 27 -16.30 12.90 33.54
CA GLN A 27 -15.08 12.87 32.72
C GLN A 27 -14.96 11.61 31.85
N ILE A 28 -15.62 10.52 32.22
CA ILE A 28 -15.60 9.23 31.50
C ILE A 28 -16.83 9.10 30.58
N HIS A 29 -17.97 9.67 30.95
CA HIS A 29 -19.26 9.43 30.28
C HIS A 29 -19.86 10.65 29.58
N GLY A 30 -19.26 11.84 29.70
CA GLY A 30 -19.88 13.10 29.26
C GLY A 30 -20.96 13.54 30.24
N GLY A 31 -21.09 14.86 30.47
CA GLY A 31 -22.16 15.42 31.30
C GLY A 31 -23.51 15.47 30.57
N PRO A 32 -24.64 15.70 31.25
CA PRO A 32 -25.93 16.00 30.61
C PRO A 32 -25.88 17.39 29.94
N PRO A 33 -26.44 17.64 28.73
CA PRO A 33 -27.38 16.83 27.94
C PRO A 33 -26.68 15.88 26.94
N LEU A 34 -27.47 15.03 26.27
CA LEU A 34 -27.10 13.88 25.41
C LEU A 34 -26.14 14.19 24.25
N GLU A 35 -24.91 14.58 24.52
CA GLU A 35 -23.81 14.62 23.57
C GLU A 35 -22.80 13.55 24.00
N PHE A 36 -22.72 12.47 23.23
CA PHE A 36 -21.70 11.43 23.45
C PHE A 36 -20.32 12.05 23.15
N GLU A 37 -19.68 12.59 24.18
CA GLU A 37 -18.30 13.04 24.09
C GLU A 37 -17.40 11.84 24.36
N ARG A 38 -16.76 11.30 23.31
CA ARG A 38 -15.78 10.22 23.47
C ARG A 38 -14.58 10.77 24.25
N PRO A 39 -14.35 10.36 25.51
CA PRO A 39 -13.23 10.88 26.28
C PRO A 39 -11.92 10.44 25.64
N ILE A 40 -11.03 11.38 25.37
CA ILE A 40 -9.66 11.07 24.96
C ILE A 40 -8.87 10.79 26.25
N PRO A 41 -8.28 9.59 26.41
CA PRO A 41 -7.46 9.28 27.58
C PRO A 41 -6.35 10.32 27.77
N PRO A 42 -6.11 10.82 29.00
CA PRO A 42 -5.06 11.78 29.30
C PRO A 42 -3.69 11.09 29.40
N VAL A 43 -3.27 10.44 28.32
CA VAL A 43 -1.97 9.77 28.19
C VAL A 43 -0.98 10.68 27.45
N PRO A 44 0.34 10.47 27.58
CA PRO A 44 1.35 11.30 26.91
C PRO A 44 1.42 11.00 25.41
N TRP A 45 0.38 11.35 24.66
CA TRP A 45 0.23 11.08 23.23
C TRP A 45 1.44 11.50 22.40
N ARG A 46 2.04 12.66 22.70
CA ARG A 46 3.24 13.14 22.01
C ARG A 46 4.43 12.18 22.17
N GLY A 47 4.68 11.71 23.40
CA GLY A 47 5.77 10.77 23.67
C GLY A 47 5.53 9.43 22.99
N MET A 48 4.28 8.93 23.03
CA MET A 48 3.89 7.70 22.35
C MET A 48 4.07 7.82 20.83
N THR A 49 3.63 8.93 20.21
CA THR A 49 3.82 9.17 18.78
C THR A 49 5.30 9.18 18.40
N VAL A 50 6.16 9.86 19.17
CA VAL A 50 7.61 9.89 18.89
C VAL A 50 8.20 8.49 18.94
N VAL A 51 7.88 7.71 19.99
CA VAL A 51 8.36 6.33 20.12
C VAL A 51 7.90 5.48 18.94
N VAL A 52 6.62 5.55 18.57
CA VAL A 52 6.07 4.80 17.43
C VAL A 52 6.78 5.18 16.13
N VAL A 53 6.97 6.47 15.86
CA VAL A 53 7.67 6.93 14.65
C VAL A 53 9.11 6.39 14.62
N LEU A 54 9.83 6.46 15.75
CA LEU A 54 11.20 5.94 15.83
C LEU A 54 11.25 4.42 15.59
N VAL A 55 10.32 3.67 16.18
CA VAL A 55 10.22 2.21 15.98
C VAL A 55 9.92 1.88 14.53
N VAL A 56 8.96 2.57 13.91
CA VAL A 56 8.60 2.36 12.50
C VAL A 56 9.80 2.66 11.60
N VAL A 57 10.46 3.80 11.77
CA VAL A 57 11.64 4.18 10.98
C VAL A 57 12.78 3.19 11.17
N ALA A 58 13.07 2.76 12.40
CA ALA A 58 14.11 1.78 12.67
C ALA A 58 13.80 0.42 12.02
N ALA A 59 12.55 -0.06 12.15
CA ALA A 59 12.13 -1.32 11.56
C ALA A 59 12.15 -1.30 10.04
N THR A 60 11.65 -0.24 9.39
CA THR A 60 11.68 -0.12 7.93
C THR A 60 13.10 0.04 7.39
N THR A 61 13.95 0.80 8.08
CA THR A 61 15.37 0.94 7.68
C THR A 61 16.12 -0.38 7.82
N ALA A 62 15.93 -1.10 8.94
CA ALA A 62 16.55 -2.40 9.14
C ALA A 62 16.09 -3.42 8.08
N TRP A 63 14.80 -3.41 7.74
CA TRP A 63 14.25 -4.26 6.69
C TRP A 63 14.84 -3.94 5.31
N GLU A 64 14.90 -2.66 4.94
CA GLU A 64 15.50 -2.22 3.68
C GLU A 64 16.97 -2.64 3.57
N LEU A 65 17.75 -2.47 4.64
CA LEU A 65 19.15 -2.88 4.67
C LEU A 65 19.31 -4.41 4.55
N TYR A 66 18.41 -5.18 5.18
CA TYR A 66 18.42 -6.63 5.08
C TYR A 66 18.07 -7.12 3.68
N VAL A 67 17.00 -6.61 3.06
CA VAL A 67 16.64 -7.05 1.70
C VAL A 67 17.72 -6.66 0.68
N ARG A 68 18.37 -5.49 0.85
CA ARG A 68 19.52 -5.12 0.03
C ARG A 68 20.71 -6.05 0.22
N SER A 69 20.95 -6.53 1.44
CA SER A 69 22.09 -7.42 1.71
C SER A 69 21.91 -8.82 1.09
N ILE A 70 20.68 -9.26 0.85
CA ILE A 70 20.37 -10.52 0.14
C ILE A 70 20.10 -10.32 -1.36
N GLY A 71 20.40 -9.14 -1.90
CA GLY A 71 20.41 -8.88 -3.35
C GLY A 71 19.14 -8.26 -3.94
N TYR A 72 18.15 -7.86 -3.12
CA TYR A 72 17.01 -7.10 -3.63
C TYR A 72 17.47 -5.66 -3.93
N GLY A 73 17.43 -5.28 -5.21
CA GLY A 73 17.65 -3.91 -5.67
C GLY A 73 16.35 -3.25 -6.13
N PRO A 74 16.36 -1.94 -6.44
CA PRO A 74 15.26 -1.32 -7.16
C PRO A 74 15.06 -2.06 -8.49
N THR A 75 13.93 -2.74 -8.63
CA THR A 75 13.52 -3.36 -9.89
C THR A 75 12.41 -2.55 -10.51
N LEU A 76 12.27 -2.66 -11.82
CA LEU A 76 11.05 -2.26 -12.47
C LEU A 76 9.89 -3.06 -11.85
N ASN A 77 8.83 -2.37 -11.44
CA ASN A 77 7.60 -3.02 -11.02
C ASN A 77 6.90 -3.60 -12.25
N ASP A 78 6.10 -4.64 -12.08
CA ASP A 78 5.31 -5.19 -13.18
C ASP A 78 4.15 -4.23 -13.51
N ASP A 79 4.45 -3.27 -14.37
CA ASP A 79 3.56 -2.19 -14.79
C ASP A 79 2.96 -2.50 -16.17
N GLU A 80 1.74 -2.04 -16.42
CA GLU A 80 1.03 -2.21 -17.69
C GLU A 80 1.82 -1.62 -18.87
N ASP A 81 2.59 -0.57 -18.62
CA ASP A 81 3.49 0.04 -19.60
C ASP A 81 4.61 -0.93 -20.04
N LEU A 82 5.22 -1.66 -19.11
CA LEU A 82 6.26 -2.63 -19.41
C LEU A 82 5.69 -3.87 -20.11
N TRP A 83 4.50 -4.31 -19.69
CA TRP A 83 3.77 -5.35 -20.38
C TRP A 83 3.47 -4.93 -21.83
N THR A 84 3.02 -3.70 -22.04
CA THR A 84 2.72 -3.16 -23.37
C THR A 84 3.97 -3.08 -24.25
N LEU A 85 5.11 -2.64 -23.70
CA LEU A 85 6.39 -2.66 -24.41
C LEU A 85 6.76 -4.09 -24.83
N ARG A 86 6.54 -5.08 -23.96
CA ARG A 86 6.80 -6.48 -24.28
C ARG A 86 5.83 -7.01 -25.33
N ARG A 87 4.54 -6.68 -25.26
CA ARG A 87 3.53 -7.05 -26.27
C ARG A 87 3.85 -6.49 -27.66
N ARG A 88 4.34 -5.25 -27.75
CA ARG A 88 4.73 -4.60 -29.02
C ARG A 88 5.94 -5.23 -29.69
N SER A 89 6.77 -5.94 -28.95
CA SER A 89 7.95 -6.62 -29.49
C SER A 89 7.64 -7.98 -30.14
N VAL A 90 6.40 -8.46 -30.00
CA VAL A 90 5.96 -9.72 -30.60
C VAL A 90 5.93 -9.56 -32.12
N THR A 91 6.52 -10.54 -32.80
CA THR A 91 6.50 -10.69 -34.26
C THR A 91 5.84 -12.03 -34.62
N PRO A 92 5.39 -12.24 -35.87
CA PRO A 92 4.72 -13.48 -36.28
C PRO A 92 5.49 -14.78 -35.96
N GLU A 93 6.82 -14.72 -35.96
CA GLU A 93 7.68 -15.88 -35.66
C GLU A 93 7.98 -16.06 -34.16
N SER A 94 7.46 -15.19 -33.30
CA SER A 94 7.81 -15.17 -31.88
C SER A 94 7.21 -16.37 -31.14
N VAL A 95 8.00 -16.99 -30.27
CA VAL A 95 7.48 -17.89 -29.24
C VAL A 95 6.98 -17.01 -28.10
N VAL A 96 5.69 -17.11 -27.77
CA VAL A 96 5.07 -16.28 -26.74
C VAL A 96 4.55 -17.15 -25.61
N VAL A 97 4.89 -16.78 -24.38
CA VAL A 97 4.35 -17.41 -23.17
C VAL A 97 3.19 -16.54 -22.69
N ILE A 98 2.00 -17.12 -22.61
CA ILE A 98 0.77 -16.48 -22.14
C ILE A 98 0.21 -17.27 -20.96
N GLY A 99 -0.49 -16.60 -20.05
CA GLY A 99 -1.08 -17.27 -18.90
C GLY A 99 -1.20 -16.38 -17.67
N ASP A 100 -1.31 -17.04 -16.52
CA ASP A 100 -1.41 -16.42 -15.20
C ASP A 100 -0.07 -16.49 -14.45
N SER A 101 -0.12 -16.51 -13.12
CA SER A 101 1.05 -16.67 -12.26
C SER A 101 1.88 -17.92 -12.55
N ARG A 102 1.30 -19.02 -13.03
CA ARG A 102 2.09 -20.23 -13.35
C ARG A 102 2.93 -20.02 -14.60
N GLY A 103 2.32 -19.49 -15.67
CA GLY A 103 3.06 -19.15 -16.89
C GLY A 103 4.13 -18.09 -16.63
N TRP A 104 3.90 -17.20 -15.66
CA TRP A 104 4.84 -16.15 -15.31
C TRP A 104 6.01 -16.62 -14.45
N TYR A 105 5.75 -17.39 -13.38
CA TYR A 105 6.76 -17.75 -12.38
C TYR A 105 7.39 -19.14 -12.60
N ASP A 106 6.67 -20.09 -13.19
CA ASP A 106 7.17 -21.48 -13.34
C ASP A 106 7.99 -21.69 -14.62
N VAL A 107 8.17 -20.65 -15.45
CA VAL A 107 8.85 -20.73 -16.74
C VAL A 107 10.19 -20.00 -16.73
N ASP A 108 11.28 -20.74 -16.89
CA ASP A 108 12.61 -20.15 -17.11
C ASP A 108 12.84 -19.87 -18.60
N LEU A 109 12.82 -18.57 -18.96
CA LEU A 109 13.03 -18.12 -20.33
C LEU A 109 14.43 -18.47 -20.88
N ASN A 110 15.44 -18.55 -20.02
CA ASN A 110 16.81 -18.88 -20.44
C ASN A 110 16.91 -20.37 -20.79
N GLU A 111 16.26 -21.24 -20.02
CA GLU A 111 16.22 -22.68 -20.35
C GLU A 111 15.39 -22.93 -21.62
N MET A 112 14.27 -22.22 -21.80
CA MET A 112 13.51 -22.29 -23.06
C MET A 112 14.33 -21.81 -24.26
N GLU A 113 15.08 -20.71 -24.11
CA GLU A 113 15.95 -20.18 -25.16
C GLU A 113 17.03 -21.20 -25.57
N LYS A 114 17.65 -21.88 -24.60
CA LYS A 114 18.61 -22.97 -24.87
C LYS A 114 17.98 -24.10 -25.68
N GLY A 115 16.73 -24.47 -25.37
CA GLY A 115 16.03 -25.58 -26.05
C GLY A 115 15.46 -25.22 -27.42
N LEU A 116 14.98 -23.98 -27.59
CA LEU A 116 14.29 -23.53 -28.80
C LEU A 116 15.20 -22.76 -29.76
N GLY A 117 16.40 -22.34 -29.32
CA GLY A 117 17.29 -21.46 -30.08
C GLY A 117 16.75 -20.04 -30.25
N LYS A 118 15.63 -19.71 -29.60
CA LYS A 118 14.97 -18.41 -29.65
C LYS A 118 14.38 -18.08 -28.28
N ARG A 119 14.68 -16.88 -27.79
CA ARG A 119 14.14 -16.39 -26.51
C ARG A 119 12.63 -16.16 -26.60
N PRO A 120 11.80 -16.79 -25.74
CA PRO A 120 10.38 -16.51 -25.71
C PRO A 120 10.07 -15.09 -25.20
N VAL A 121 8.97 -14.52 -25.70
CA VAL A 121 8.38 -13.29 -25.21
C VAL A 121 7.39 -13.63 -24.10
N GLN A 122 7.65 -13.17 -22.88
CA GLN A 122 6.77 -13.38 -21.73
C GLN A 122 5.64 -12.34 -21.72
N LEU A 123 4.41 -12.79 -21.85
CA LEU A 123 3.19 -11.99 -21.69
C LEU A 123 2.26 -12.51 -20.59
N ALA A 124 2.62 -13.62 -19.91
CA ALA A 124 1.92 -14.06 -18.72
C ALA A 124 2.12 -13.06 -17.58
N MET A 125 1.09 -12.90 -16.74
CA MET A 125 1.10 -11.95 -15.62
C MET A 125 0.33 -12.52 -14.42
N GLY A 126 0.62 -12.02 -13.22
CA GLY A 126 0.03 -12.50 -11.97
C GLY A 126 -1.49 -12.32 -11.94
N GLY A 127 -2.25 -13.41 -11.82
CA GLY A 127 -3.71 -13.36 -11.86
C GLY A 127 -4.30 -13.03 -13.24
N GLY A 128 -3.47 -13.06 -14.30
CA GLY A 128 -3.91 -12.83 -15.67
C GLY A 128 -4.75 -13.97 -16.25
N CYS A 129 -5.24 -13.77 -17.46
CA CYS A 129 -5.92 -14.79 -18.24
C CYS A 129 -5.26 -14.88 -19.61
N GLY A 130 -4.84 -16.08 -20.01
CA GLY A 130 -4.21 -16.28 -21.32
C GLY A 130 -5.19 -16.09 -22.49
N TYR A 131 -6.50 -16.26 -22.27
CA TYR A 131 -7.48 -16.27 -23.36
C TYR A 131 -7.62 -14.93 -24.09
N PRO A 132 -7.77 -13.77 -23.43
CA PRO A 132 -7.77 -12.47 -24.10
C PRO A 132 -6.47 -12.19 -24.87
N VAL A 133 -5.32 -12.54 -24.30
CA VAL A 133 -4.01 -12.34 -24.95
C VAL A 133 -3.89 -13.23 -26.18
N LEU A 134 -4.35 -14.48 -26.11
CA LEU A 134 -4.38 -15.39 -27.26
C LEU A 134 -5.28 -14.86 -28.37
N ALA A 135 -6.48 -14.37 -28.01
CA ALA A 135 -7.42 -13.82 -28.97
C ALA A 135 -6.86 -12.54 -29.64
N ASP A 136 -6.18 -11.68 -28.88
CA ASP A 136 -5.51 -10.49 -29.39
C ASP A 136 -4.37 -10.87 -30.37
N LEU A 137 -3.47 -11.77 -29.97
CA LEU A 137 -2.38 -12.26 -30.81
C LEU A 137 -2.88 -12.94 -32.10
N ALA A 138 -3.98 -13.70 -32.03
CA ALA A 138 -4.55 -14.37 -33.20
C ALA A 138 -5.14 -13.38 -34.24
N ASN A 139 -5.41 -12.14 -33.83
CA ASN A 139 -5.92 -11.09 -34.71
C ASN A 139 -4.83 -10.13 -35.22
N ASP A 140 -3.56 -10.33 -34.83
CA ASP A 140 -2.44 -9.56 -35.37
C ASP A 140 -2.34 -9.76 -36.88
N LYS A 141 -2.23 -8.66 -37.63
CA LYS A 141 -1.99 -8.72 -39.08
C LYS A 141 -0.51 -9.03 -39.33
N THR A 142 -0.25 -10.03 -40.16
CA THR A 142 1.09 -10.41 -40.66
C THR A 142 1.71 -9.34 -41.54
#